data_AF-A0A8H9NZT2-F1
#
_entry.id   AF-A0A8H9NZT2-F1
#
_cell.length_a   1.000
_cell.length_b   1.000
_cell.length_c   1.000
_cell.angle_alpha   90.00
_cell.angle_beta   90.00
_cell.angle_gamma   90.00
#
_symmetry.space_group_name_H-M   'P 1'
#
loop_
_entity.id
_entity.type
_entity.pdbx_description
1 polymer ?
#
loop_
_entity_poly.entity_id
_entity_poly.type
_entity_poly.pdbx_seq_one_letter_code
_entity_poly.pdbx_strand_id
1 'polypeptide(L)'
;MTTTPAQRIGGWLLGPLAWLLVALLSASLALFLYATALASPKTFAMLAEQSTGNLLLWGVSFITAIAMWYYTLWLTIAFFKRRRSVPKHYIIWLLVSVLLAVKAFAFSPVPDALAVRQLLFPLLAAALLVPYFKRSARVKTTFVNP
;
A
#
# COMPACT_ATOMS: atom_id res chain seq x y z
N MET A 1 -1.82 -21.00 -34.14
CA MET A 1 -1.88 -20.67 -32.70
C MET A 1 -2.81 -19.48 -32.53
N THR A 2 -4.03 -19.69 -32.05
CA THR A 2 -5.00 -18.60 -31.79
C THR A 2 -4.60 -17.90 -30.49
N THR A 3 -3.99 -16.72 -30.58
CA THR A 3 -3.72 -15.87 -29.43
C THR A 3 -5.06 -15.30 -28.96
N THR A 4 -5.65 -15.88 -27.92
CA THR A 4 -6.88 -15.34 -27.33
C THR A 4 -6.56 -13.91 -26.85
N PRO A 5 -7.28 -12.87 -27.32
CA PRO A 5 -6.98 -11.50 -26.95
C PRO A 5 -7.16 -11.33 -25.44
N ALA A 6 -6.17 -10.74 -24.77
CA ALA A 6 -6.20 -10.53 -23.32
C ALA A 6 -7.49 -9.79 -22.92
N GLN A 7 -8.27 -10.39 -22.02
CA GLN A 7 -9.57 -9.87 -21.62
C GLN A 7 -9.43 -8.46 -21.04
N ARG A 8 -10.34 -7.53 -21.41
CA ARG A 8 -10.29 -6.15 -20.92
C ARG A 8 -10.45 -6.08 -19.39
N ILE A 9 -9.69 -5.20 -18.74
CA ILE A 9 -9.90 -4.87 -17.32
C ILE A 9 -11.34 -4.36 -17.18
N GLY A 10 -12.11 -4.96 -16.28
CA GLY A 10 -13.54 -4.66 -16.09
C GLY A 10 -14.14 -5.47 -14.95
N GLY A 11 -15.43 -5.31 -14.68
CA GLY A 11 -16.14 -6.05 -13.63
C GLY A 11 -15.46 -5.99 -12.26
N TRP A 12 -15.41 -7.12 -11.55
CA TRP A 12 -14.83 -7.23 -10.21
C TRP A 12 -13.33 -6.87 -10.09
N LEU A 13 -12.59 -6.73 -11.20
CA LEU A 13 -11.20 -6.24 -11.17
C LEU A 13 -11.10 -4.73 -10.90
N LEU A 14 -12.21 -4.00 -11.01
CA LEU A 14 -12.28 -2.57 -10.67
C LEU A 14 -12.14 -2.33 -9.16
N GLY A 15 -12.60 -3.27 -8.32
CA GLY A 15 -12.43 -3.18 -6.86
C GLY A 15 -10.96 -3.14 -6.42
N PRO A 16 -10.14 -4.14 -6.78
CA PRO A 16 -8.69 -4.11 -6.51
C PRO A 16 -7.99 -2.89 -7.14
N LEU A 17 -8.42 -2.44 -8.32
CA LEU A 17 -7.86 -1.25 -8.94
C LEU A 17 -8.17 0.01 -8.12
N ALA A 18 -9.43 0.20 -7.73
CA ALA A 18 -9.87 1.35 -6.94
C ALA A 18 -9.14 1.39 -5.59
N TRP A 19 -9.02 0.24 -4.91
CA TRP A 19 -8.27 0.14 -3.67
C TRP A 19 -6.82 0.58 -3.82
N LEU A 20 -6.16 0.15 -4.90
CA LEU A 20 -4.77 0.46 -5.16
C LEU A 20 -4.58 1.96 -5.49
N LEU A 21 -5.51 2.56 -6.25
CA LEU A 21 -5.50 4.00 -6.52
C LEU A 21 -5.71 4.84 -5.25
N VAL A 22 -6.67 4.45 -4.41
CA VAL A 22 -6.90 5.10 -3.11
C VAL A 22 -5.64 5.00 -2.25
N ALA A 23 -5.02 3.83 -2.17
CA ALA A 23 -3.80 3.64 -1.39
C ALA A 23 -2.63 4.48 -1.93
N LEU A 24 -2.47 4.59 -3.25
CA LEU A 24 -1.46 5.45 -3.86
C LEU A 24 -1.70 6.93 -3.55
N LEU A 25 -2.96 7.37 -3.60
CA LEU A 25 -3.32 8.76 -3.29
C LEU A 25 -3.10 9.06 -1.80
N SER A 26 -3.48 8.15 -0.90
CA SER A 26 -3.21 8.27 0.53
C SER A 26 -1.71 8.30 0.83
N ALA A 27 -0.91 7.46 0.19
CA ALA A 27 0.54 7.45 0.36
C ALA A 27 1.20 8.73 -0.17
N SER A 28 0.72 9.25 -1.31
CA SER A 28 1.18 10.54 -1.85
C SER A 28 0.87 11.69 -0.92
N LEU A 29 -0.35 11.72 -0.36
CA LEU A 29 -0.75 12.72 0.62
C LEU A 29 0.09 12.62 1.90
N ALA A 30 0.34 11.40 2.40
CA ALA A 30 1.19 11.20 3.57
C ALA A 30 2.62 11.74 3.35
N LEU A 31 3.24 11.45 2.19
CA LEU A 31 4.55 11.99 1.85
C LEU A 31 4.54 13.52 1.72
N PHE A 32 3.48 14.09 1.15
CA PHE A 32 3.31 15.54 1.09
C PHE A 32 3.22 16.15 2.50
N LEU A 33 2.42 15.56 3.39
CA LEU A 33 2.31 15.99 4.79
C LEU A 33 3.65 15.87 5.52
N TYR A 34 4.40 14.78 5.33
CA TYR A 34 5.76 14.65 5.84
C TYR A 34 6.66 15.78 5.32
N ALA A 35 6.67 16.05 4.02
CA ALA A 35 7.47 17.12 3.44
C ALA A 35 7.13 18.51 4.04
N THR A 36 5.84 18.81 4.21
CA THR A 36 5.40 20.05 4.87
C THR A 36 5.77 20.10 6.35
N ALA A 37 5.74 18.96 7.05
CA ALA A 37 6.17 18.86 8.44
C ALA A 37 7.68 19.13 8.57
N LEU A 38 8.50 18.58 7.66
CA LEU A 38 9.94 18.88 7.59
C LEU A 38 10.20 20.36 7.28
N ALA A 39 9.32 21.06 6.54
CA ALA A 39 9.49 22.48 6.28
C ALA A 39 9.15 23.36 7.50
N SER A 40 8.52 22.80 8.54
CA SER A 40 8.09 23.57 9.70
C SER A 40 9.17 23.61 10.80
N PRO A 41 9.47 24.81 11.35
CA PRO A 41 10.51 24.96 12.39
C PRO A 41 10.15 24.23 13.69
N LYS A 42 8.86 24.00 13.96
CA LYS A 42 8.38 23.24 15.11
C LYS A 42 8.81 21.77 15.08
N THR A 43 8.80 21.13 13.91
CA THR A 43 9.23 19.74 13.76
C THR A 43 10.73 19.59 14.00
N PHE A 44 11.54 20.56 13.54
CA PHE A 44 12.99 20.56 13.83
C PHE A 44 13.29 20.72 15.31
N ALA A 45 12.57 21.59 16.03
CA ALA A 45 12.72 21.73 17.47
C ALA A 45 12.39 20.42 18.19
N MET A 46 11.29 19.75 17.81
CA MET A 46 10.93 18.46 18.41
C MET A 46 11.88 17.31 18.04
N LEU A 47 12.44 17.30 16.83
CA LEU A 47 13.45 16.30 16.44
C LEU A 47 14.79 16.54 17.14
N ALA A 48 15.16 17.80 17.41
CA ALA A 48 16.38 18.15 18.13
C ALA A 48 16.32 17.73 19.62
N GLU A 49 15.12 17.69 20.20
CA GLU A 49 14.89 17.24 21.58
C GLU A 49 14.77 15.71 21.70
N GLN A 50 14.68 14.98 20.58
CA GLN A 50 14.56 13.52 20.62
C GLN A 50 15.91 12.80 20.80
N SER A 51 15.85 11.65 21.49
CA SER A 51 16.99 10.75 21.61
C SER A 51 17.43 10.20 20.24
N THR A 52 18.72 9.90 20.09
CA THR A 52 19.30 9.37 18.85
C THR A 52 18.57 8.12 18.34
N GLY A 53 18.07 7.28 19.26
CA GLY A 53 17.28 6.09 18.93
C GLY A 53 15.94 6.43 18.26
N ASN A 54 15.22 7.44 18.75
CA ASN A 54 13.95 7.84 18.15
C ASN A 54 14.16 8.55 16.80
N LEU A 55 15.25 9.31 16.64
CA LEU A 55 15.62 9.92 15.37
C LEU A 55 15.89 8.86 14.28
N LEU A 56 16.57 7.77 14.64
CA LEU A 56 16.78 6.62 13.75
C LEU A 56 15.45 5.95 13.37
N LEU A 57 14.56 5.71 14.34
CA LEU A 57 13.24 5.11 14.08
C LEU A 57 12.38 5.99 13.17
N TRP A 58 12.45 7.32 13.33
CA TRP A 58 11.78 8.27 12.45
C TRP A 58 12.33 8.19 11.03
N GLY A 59 13.66 8.19 10.86
CA GLY A 59 14.31 8.05 9.56
C GLY A 59 13.97 6.73 8.86
N VAL A 60 13.98 5.61 9.58
CA VAL A 60 13.57 4.29 9.06
C VAL A 60 12.11 4.31 8.62
N SER A 61 11.22 4.94 9.40
CA SER A 61 9.80 5.05 9.06
C SER A 61 9.58 5.88 7.80
N PHE A 62 10.34 6.98 7.62
CA PHE A 62 10.31 7.81 6.43
C PHE A 62 10.79 7.05 5.18
N ILE A 63 11.92 6.35 5.27
CA ILE A 63 12.43 5.50 4.18
C ILE A 63 11.43 4.41 3.82
N THR A 64 10.82 3.77 4.82
CA THR A 64 9.79 2.74 4.62
C THR A 64 8.57 3.30 3.90
N ALA A 65 8.14 4.52 4.24
CA ALA A 65 7.02 5.20 3.57
C ALA A 65 7.33 5.48 2.09
N ILE A 66 8.53 5.98 1.78
CA ILE A 66 8.98 6.21 0.40
C ILE A 66 9.02 4.89 -0.38
N ALA A 67 9.62 3.84 0.21
CA ALA A 67 9.70 2.53 -0.41
C ALA A 67 8.31 1.95 -0.71
N MET A 68 7.37 2.06 0.23
CA MET A 68 5.98 1.64 0.04
C MET A 68 5.27 2.46 -1.04
N TRP A 69 5.52 3.76 -1.13
CA TRP A 69 4.95 4.60 -2.17
C TRP A 69 5.44 4.19 -3.56
N TYR A 70 6.76 4.04 -3.75
CA TYR A 70 7.33 3.56 -5.01
C TYR A 70 6.80 2.18 -5.40
N TYR A 71 6.71 1.26 -4.43
CA TYR A 71 6.20 -0.08 -4.68
C TYR A 71 4.72 -0.05 -5.09
N THR A 72 3.91 0.79 -4.45
CA THR A 72 2.50 0.98 -4.80
C THR A 72 2.37 1.58 -6.21
N LEU A 73 3.14 2.61 -6.54
CA LEU A 73 3.17 3.25 -7.86
C LEU A 73 3.54 2.24 -8.96
N TRP A 74 4.60 1.46 -8.74
CA TRP A 74 5.02 0.40 -9.67
C TRP A 74 3.91 -0.63 -9.86
N LEU A 75 3.25 -1.05 -8.76
CA LEU A 75 2.16 -2.02 -8.82
C LEU A 75 0.95 -1.45 -9.58
N THR A 76 0.61 -0.16 -9.42
CA THR A 76 -0.41 0.54 -10.22
C THR A 76 -0.11 0.44 -11.71
N ILE A 77 1.12 0.81 -12.09
CA ILE A 77 1.56 0.80 -13.49
C ILE A 77 1.55 -0.64 -14.03
N ALA A 78 2.04 -1.61 -13.26
CA ALA A 78 2.04 -3.02 -13.63
C ALA A 78 0.62 -3.56 -13.80
N PHE A 79 -0.33 -3.11 -12.96
CA PHE A 79 -1.75 -3.47 -13.05
C PHE A 79 -2.35 -2.98 -14.37
N PHE A 80 -2.12 -1.71 -14.74
CA PHE A 80 -2.59 -1.16 -16.03
C PHE A 80 -1.92 -1.84 -17.22
N LYS A 81 -0.63 -2.19 -17.12
CA LYS A 81 0.11 -2.97 -18.13
C LYS A 81 -0.27 -4.44 -18.17
N ARG A 82 -1.18 -4.90 -17.29
CA ARG A 82 -1.67 -6.28 -17.20
C ARG A 82 -0.56 -7.32 -17.03
N ARG A 83 0.46 -6.98 -16.24
CA ARG A 83 1.63 -7.85 -16.03
C ARG A 83 1.24 -9.10 -15.22
N ARG A 84 1.74 -10.27 -15.62
CA ARG A 84 1.48 -11.57 -14.97
C ARG A 84 2.02 -11.64 -13.54
N SER A 85 2.97 -10.78 -13.20
CA SER A 85 3.50 -10.65 -11.84
C SER A 85 2.53 -9.94 -10.88
N VAL A 86 1.53 -9.20 -11.38
CA VAL A 86 0.62 -8.37 -10.56
C VAL A 86 -0.12 -9.16 -9.50
N PRO A 87 -0.79 -10.30 -9.78
CA PRO A 87 -1.54 -11.01 -8.73
C PRO A 87 -0.67 -11.42 -7.54
N LYS A 88 0.58 -11.85 -7.78
CA LYS A 88 1.52 -12.22 -6.71
C LYS A 88 1.96 -10.99 -5.91
N HIS A 89 2.38 -9.94 -6.60
CA HIS A 89 2.88 -8.72 -5.96
C HIS A 89 1.78 -7.96 -5.22
N TYR A 90 0.54 -8.02 -5.72
CA TYR A 90 -0.63 -7.45 -5.04
C TYR A 90 -0.91 -8.16 -3.72
N ILE A 91 -0.85 -9.49 -3.68
CA ILE A 91 -0.99 -10.26 -2.42
C ILE A 91 0.13 -9.90 -1.45
N ILE A 92 1.39 -9.85 -1.93
CA ILE A 92 2.53 -9.45 -1.09
C ILE A 92 2.33 -8.03 -0.55
N TRP A 93 1.91 -7.10 -1.39
CA TRP A 93 1.64 -5.72 -1.02
C TRP A 93 0.53 -5.60 0.04
N LEU A 94 -0.55 -6.39 -0.08
CA LEU A 94 -1.60 -6.46 0.94
C LEU A 94 -1.06 -6.99 2.28
N LEU A 95 -0.25 -8.06 2.25
CA LEU A 95 0.35 -8.62 3.46
C LEU A 95 1.29 -7.63 4.16
N VAL A 96 2.15 -6.93 3.39
CA VAL A 96 3.01 -5.88 3.93
C VAL A 96 2.17 -4.75 4.53
N SER A 97 1.08 -4.35 3.87
CA SER A 97 0.17 -3.33 4.40
C SER A 97 -0.49 -3.75 5.72
N VAL A 98 -0.90 -5.01 5.85
CA VAL A 98 -1.42 -5.58 7.10
C VAL A 98 -0.34 -5.60 8.19
N LEU A 99 0.88 -6.02 7.87
CA LEU A 99 1.99 -6.03 8.84
C LEU A 99 2.31 -4.61 9.34
N LEU A 100 2.34 -3.62 8.45
CA LEU A 100 2.56 -2.22 8.82
C LEU A 100 1.41 -1.69 9.69
N ALA A 101 0.16 -2.05 9.38
CA ALA A 101 -1.00 -1.67 10.20
C ALA A 101 -0.97 -2.31 11.59
N VAL A 102 -0.57 -3.57 11.71
CA VAL A 102 -0.40 -4.25 13.01
C VAL A 102 0.73 -3.62 13.81
N LYS A 103 1.86 -3.27 13.17
CA LYS A 103 2.94 -2.52 13.81
C LYS A 103 2.44 -1.18 14.34
N ALA A 104 1.70 -0.42 13.52
CA ALA A 104 1.15 0.86 13.95
C ALA A 104 0.15 0.70 15.10
N PHE A 105 -0.70 -0.33 15.05
CA PHE A 105 -1.65 -0.64 16.12
C PHE A 105 -0.94 -0.97 17.45
N ALA A 106 0.12 -1.79 17.41
CA ALA A 106 0.79 -2.27 18.62
C ALA A 106 1.76 -1.26 19.27
N PHE A 107 2.30 -0.31 18.49
CA PHE A 107 3.42 0.52 18.94
C PHE A 107 3.20 2.04 18.78
N SER A 108 2.07 2.48 18.23
CA SER A 108 1.80 3.92 18.07
C SER A 108 1.06 4.48 19.29
N PRO A 109 1.44 5.67 19.80
CA PRO A 109 0.73 6.34 20.89
C PRO A 109 -0.56 7.00 20.36
N VAL A 110 -1.48 6.20 19.87
CA VAL A 110 -2.74 6.63 19.23
C VAL A 110 -3.91 5.97 19.96
N PRO A 111 -5.05 6.66 20.15
CA PRO A 111 -6.21 6.05 20.80
C PRO A 111 -6.66 4.77 20.10
N ASP A 112 -6.98 3.73 20.89
CA ASP A 112 -7.33 2.38 20.40
C ASP A 112 -8.41 2.40 19.33
N ALA A 113 -9.44 3.24 19.48
CA ALA A 113 -10.52 3.36 18.51
C ALA A 113 -10.02 3.78 17.11
N LEU A 114 -9.04 4.69 17.06
CA LEU A 114 -8.44 5.13 15.80
C LEU A 114 -7.52 4.05 15.23
N ALA A 115 -6.74 3.39 16.10
CA ALA A 115 -5.84 2.31 15.72
C ALA A 115 -6.61 1.11 15.12
N VAL A 116 -7.72 0.70 15.74
CA VAL A 116 -8.62 -0.35 15.21
C VAL A 116 -9.18 0.06 13.87
N ARG A 117 -9.66 1.29 13.72
CA ARG A 117 -10.20 1.78 12.44
C ARG A 117 -9.16 1.74 11.31
N GLN A 118 -7.91 2.09 11.60
CA GLN A 118 -6.82 2.01 10.63
C GLN A 118 -6.45 0.57 10.26
N LEU A 119 -6.54 -0.37 11.21
CA LEU A 119 -6.25 -1.78 10.99
C LEU A 119 -7.36 -2.52 10.22
N LEU A 120 -8.62 -2.13 10.40
CA LEU A 120 -9.78 -2.78 9.79
C LEU A 120 -9.73 -2.74 8.25
N PHE A 121 -9.37 -1.61 7.64
CA PHE A 121 -9.40 -1.50 6.18
C PHE A 121 -8.36 -2.39 5.47
N PRO A 122 -7.07 -2.42 5.87
CA PRO A 122 -6.09 -3.37 5.34
C PRO A 122 -6.49 -4.83 5.54
N LEU A 123 -7.07 -5.18 6.70
CA LEU A 123 -7.53 -6.54 6.98
C LEU A 123 -8.69 -6.94 6.06
N LEU A 124 -9.71 -6.09 5.92
CA LEU A 124 -10.84 -6.34 5.02
C LEU A 124 -10.39 -6.44 3.56
N ALA A 125 -9.51 -5.52 3.12
CA ALA A 125 -8.93 -5.58 1.78
C ALA A 125 -8.17 -6.88 1.55
N ALA A 126 -7.34 -7.32 2.51
CA ALA A 126 -6.64 -8.59 2.42
C ALA A 126 -7.60 -9.79 2.39
N ALA A 127 -8.59 -9.82 3.29
CA ALA A 127 -9.55 -10.92 3.41
C ALA A 127 -10.40 -11.11 2.15
N LEU A 128 -10.77 -10.01 1.46
CA LEU A 128 -11.59 -10.07 0.24
C LEU A 128 -10.74 -10.27 -1.02
N LEU A 129 -9.64 -9.53 -1.16
CA LEU A 129 -8.88 -9.47 -2.41
C LEU A 129 -7.95 -10.68 -2.58
N VAL A 130 -7.33 -11.20 -1.51
CA VAL A 130 -6.45 -12.37 -1.60
C VAL A 130 -7.15 -13.62 -2.17
N PRO A 131 -8.32 -14.07 -1.67
CA PRO A 131 -9.01 -15.22 -2.25
C PRO A 131 -9.47 -14.94 -3.69
N TYR A 132 -9.88 -13.70 -3.99
CA TYR A 132 -10.23 -13.29 -5.34
C TYR A 132 -9.05 -13.45 -6.32
N PHE A 133 -7.87 -12.93 -5.98
CA PHE A 133 -6.66 -13.07 -6.81
C PHE A 133 -6.20 -14.52 -6.98
N LYS A 134 -6.39 -15.38 -5.97
CA LYS A 134 -5.99 -16.80 -6.04
C LYS A 134 -6.95 -17.66 -6.87
N ARG A 135 -8.27 -17.45 -6.74
CA ARG A 135 -9.30 -18.34 -7.29
C ARG A 135 -9.92 -17.85 -8.59
N SER A 136 -9.94 -16.54 -8.85
CA SER A 136 -10.64 -15.97 -10.01
C SER A 136 -9.99 -16.37 -11.34
N ALA A 137 -10.75 -17.05 -12.20
CA ALA A 137 -10.35 -17.34 -13.58
C ALA A 137 -10.10 -16.05 -14.36
N ARG A 138 -10.90 -15.00 -14.10
CA ARG A 138 -10.80 -13.71 -14.78
C ARG A 138 -9.49 -12.98 -14.49
N VAL A 139 -8.97 -13.08 -13.27
CA VAL A 139 -7.65 -12.53 -12.91
C VAL A 139 -6.56 -13.23 -13.72
N LYS A 140 -6.62 -14.56 -13.82
CA LYS A 140 -5.64 -15.37 -14.56
C LYS A 140 -5.66 -15.11 -16.07
N THR A 141 -6.83 -14.82 -16.65
CA THR A 141 -6.96 -14.49 -18.08
C THR A 141 -6.65 -13.02 -18.40
N THR A 142 -6.71 -12.12 -17.41
CA THR A 142 -6.44 -10.69 -17.61
C THR A 142 -4.96 -10.37 -17.51
N PHE A 143 -4.24 -10.93 -16.52
CA PHE A 143 -2.83 -10.65 -16.25
C PHE A 143 -1.91 -11.67 -16.95
N VAL A 144 -1.76 -11.54 -18.27
CA VAL A 144 -1.00 -12.48 -19.10
C VAL A 144 0.30 -11.89 -19.66
N ASN A 145 0.48 -10.57 -19.61
CA ASN A 145 1.65 -9.91 -20.19
C ASN A 145 2.92 -10.16 -19.34
N PRO A 146 4.10 -10.40 -19.95
CA PRO A 146 5.36 -10.59 -19.23
C PRO A 146 5.86 -9.33 -18.49
#